data_AF-A0A1Y3BEJ5-F1
#
_entry.id   AF-A0A1Y3BEJ5-F1
#
_cell.length_a   1.000
_cell.length_b   1.000
_cell.length_c   1.000
_cell.angle_alpha   90.00
_cell.angle_beta   90.00
_cell.angle_gamma   90.00
#
_symmetry.space_group_name_H-M   'P 1'
#
loop_
_entity.id
_entity.type
_entity.pdbx_description
1 polymer ?
#
loop_
_entity_poly.entity_id
_entity_poly.type
_entity_poly.pdbx_seq_one_letter_code
_entity_poly.pdbx_strand_id
1 'polypeptide(L)'
;MSLSECNKDSFFRLISQRYNAGEALITFATGDISDFESERTGLVSTHAYAMLDVKNVNNQRLFLMKNPWSHVRWKGKFSERDLASWTTEMKKALNYDPNNAKNFDNGVFWIDIDSLFKFFDVCYLSWNPALFKFVYCTHE
;
A
#
# COMPACT_ATOMS: atom_id res chain seq x y z
N MET A 1 -1.86 -13.96 1.60
CA MET A 1 -1.92 -14.32 0.16
C MET A 1 -0.62 -13.87 -0.50
N SER A 2 0.00 -14.72 -1.34
CA SER A 2 1.17 -14.32 -2.14
C SER A 2 0.76 -13.38 -3.27
N LEU A 3 1.45 -12.25 -3.44
CA LEU A 3 1.11 -11.26 -4.47
C LEU A 3 1.62 -11.63 -5.87
N SER A 4 2.68 -12.44 -5.96
CA SER A 4 3.31 -12.81 -7.25
C SER A 4 2.40 -13.62 -8.18
N GLU A 5 1.40 -14.31 -7.63
CA GLU A 5 0.47 -15.18 -8.36
C GLU A 5 -0.88 -14.51 -8.66
N CYS A 6 -1.06 -13.25 -8.24
CA CYS A 6 -2.37 -12.59 -8.25
C CYS A 6 -2.57 -11.68 -9.47
N ASN A 7 -3.76 -11.71 -10.09
CA ASN A 7 -4.14 -10.74 -11.12
C ASN A 7 -4.35 -9.35 -10.50
N LYS A 8 -3.51 -8.38 -10.88
CA LYS A 8 -3.51 -7.00 -10.33
C LYS A 8 -4.85 -6.27 -10.43
N ASP A 9 -5.60 -6.46 -11.52
CA ASP A 9 -6.89 -5.77 -11.73
C ASP A 9 -7.96 -6.30 -10.76
N SER A 10 -8.07 -7.62 -10.68
CA SER A 10 -9.01 -8.29 -9.78
C SER A 10 -8.64 -8.03 -8.32
N PHE A 11 -7.34 -8.05 -7.99
CA PHE A 11 -6.82 -7.70 -6.67
C PHE A 11 -7.19 -6.28 -6.27
N PHE A 12 -6.86 -5.30 -7.12
CA PHE A 12 -7.14 -3.89 -6.84
C PHE A 12 -8.63 -3.66 -6.61
N ARG A 13 -9.49 -4.22 -7.49
CA ARG A 13 -10.94 -4.10 -7.37
C ARG A 13 -11.43 -4.69 -6.04
N LEU A 14 -10.96 -5.88 -5.67
CA LEU A 14 -11.35 -6.53 -4.42
C LEU A 14 -10.94 -5.70 -3.20
N ILE A 15 -9.66 -5.32 -3.11
CA ILE A 15 -9.14 -4.55 -1.97
C ILE A 15 -9.85 -3.21 -1.87
N SER A 16 -9.99 -2.49 -2.98
CA SER A 16 -10.68 -1.20 -3.01
C SER A 16 -12.14 -1.31 -2.59
N GLN A 17 -12.86 -2.31 -3.07
CA GLN A 17 -14.26 -2.51 -2.69
C GLN A 17 -14.42 -2.81 -1.20
N ARG A 18 -13.64 -3.76 -0.66
CA ARG A 18 -13.78 -4.20 0.74
C ARG A 18 -13.27 -3.17 1.73
N TYR A 19 -12.20 -2.46 1.39
CA TYR A 19 -11.70 -1.35 2.20
C TYR A 19 -12.73 -0.21 2.28
N ASN A 20 -13.24 0.25 1.14
CA ASN A 20 -14.19 1.37 1.09
C ASN A 20 -15.54 1.04 1.73
N ALA A 21 -15.92 -0.24 1.79
CA ALA A 21 -17.10 -0.69 2.51
C ALA A 21 -16.89 -0.78 4.04
N GLY A 22 -15.66 -0.56 4.55
CA GLY A 22 -15.31 -0.74 5.95
C GLY A 22 -15.29 -2.21 6.38
N GLU A 23 -15.18 -3.12 5.42
CA GLU A 23 -15.32 -4.57 5.62
C GLU A 23 -13.97 -5.28 5.81
N ALA A 24 -12.86 -4.60 5.53
CA ALA A 24 -11.53 -5.17 5.69
C ALA A 24 -10.51 -4.10 6.12
N LEU A 25 -9.62 -4.50 7.03
CA LEU A 25 -8.34 -3.84 7.28
C LEU A 25 -7.24 -4.61 6.57
N ILE A 26 -6.34 -3.88 5.89
CA ILE A 26 -5.33 -4.48 5.01
C ILE A 26 -3.94 -4.08 5.49
N THR A 27 -3.04 -5.05 5.58
CA THR A 27 -1.61 -4.85 5.88
C THR A 27 -0.79 -5.58 4.84
N PHE A 28 0.29 -4.96 4.38
CA PHE A 28 1.22 -5.52 3.43
C PHE A 28 2.58 -5.74 4.09
N ALA A 29 3.24 -6.86 3.82
CA ALA A 29 4.58 -7.14 4.31
C ALA A 29 5.56 -7.35 3.16
N THR A 30 6.74 -6.76 3.30
CA THR A 30 7.89 -6.98 2.43
C THR A 30 8.53 -8.33 2.74
N GLY A 31 9.15 -8.93 1.72
CA GLY A 31 10.04 -10.07 1.89
C GLY A 31 11.46 -9.66 2.25
N ASP A 32 12.41 -10.53 1.94
CA ASP A 32 13.83 -10.22 2.02
C ASP A 32 14.22 -9.19 0.96
N ILE A 33 14.61 -8.00 1.40
CA ILE A 33 15.12 -6.92 0.57
C ILE A 33 16.57 -6.67 1.00
N SER A 34 17.51 -6.65 0.04
CA SER A 34 18.91 -6.34 0.33
C SER A 34 19.07 -4.93 0.92
N ASP A 35 20.13 -4.69 1.69
CA ASP A 35 20.40 -3.37 2.27
C ASP A 35 20.47 -2.27 1.19
N PHE A 36 21.10 -2.57 0.05
CA PHE A 36 21.17 -1.68 -1.09
C PHE A 36 19.78 -1.32 -1.65
N GLU A 37 18.92 -2.32 -1.85
CA GLU A 37 17.56 -2.09 -2.36
C GLU A 37 16.70 -1.37 -1.32
N SER A 38 16.86 -1.67 -0.03
CA SER A 38 16.20 -1.00 1.08
C SER A 38 16.58 0.48 1.13
N GLU A 39 17.86 0.81 1.00
CA GLU A 39 18.33 2.20 0.95
C GLU A 39 17.78 2.95 -0.27
N ARG A 40 17.83 2.30 -1.44
CA ARG A 40 17.37 2.85 -2.73
C ARG A 40 15.87 3.10 -2.74
N THR A 41 15.08 2.17 -2.23
CA THR A 41 13.61 2.23 -2.25
C THR A 41 13.02 2.92 -1.04
N GLY A 42 13.71 2.93 0.10
CA GLY A 42 13.17 3.32 1.39
C GLY A 42 12.17 2.33 1.99
N LEU A 43 12.08 1.11 1.44
CA LEU A 43 11.35 0.01 2.08
C LEU A 43 12.29 -0.73 3.04
N VAL A 44 11.71 -1.29 4.09
CA VAL A 44 12.41 -2.08 5.09
C VAL A 44 12.19 -3.55 4.77
N SER A 45 13.23 -4.36 4.82
CA SER A 45 13.15 -5.81 4.65
C SER A 45 12.32 -6.46 5.75
N THR A 46 11.53 -7.49 5.42
CA THR A 46 10.76 -8.32 6.38
C THR A 46 9.86 -7.50 7.32
N HIS A 47 9.22 -6.45 6.80
CA HIS A 47 8.48 -5.47 7.61
C HIS A 47 7.05 -5.26 7.11
N ALA A 48 6.15 -4.96 8.05
CA ALA A 48 4.73 -4.77 7.79
C ALA A 48 4.35 -3.29 7.72
N TYR A 49 3.49 -2.96 6.76
CA TYR A 49 2.98 -1.63 6.48
C TYR A 49 1.44 -1.64 6.45
N ALA A 50 0.81 -0.72 7.17
CA ALA A 50 -0.65 -0.61 7.16
C ALA A 50 -1.12 0.16 5.92
N MET A 51 -2.17 -0.34 5.26
CA MET A 51 -2.85 0.40 4.20
C MET A 51 -3.83 1.39 4.84
N LEU A 52 -3.68 2.67 4.51
CA LEU A 52 -4.52 3.77 5.00
C LEU A 52 -5.53 4.28 3.97
N ASP A 53 -5.34 3.99 2.69
CA ASP A 53 -6.25 4.38 1.60
C ASP A 53 -5.89 3.63 0.31
N VAL A 54 -6.84 3.56 -0.63
CA VAL A 54 -6.64 2.98 -1.96
C VAL A 54 -7.49 3.73 -2.99
N LYS A 55 -6.84 4.27 -4.02
CA LYS A 55 -7.49 5.14 -5.01
C LYS A 55 -7.08 4.81 -6.44
N ASN A 56 -8.01 5.01 -7.37
CA ASN A 56 -7.75 5.01 -8.81
C ASN A 56 -7.90 6.44 -9.33
N VAL A 57 -6.80 7.04 -9.80
CA VAL A 57 -6.78 8.42 -10.31
C VAL A 57 -5.99 8.44 -11.61
N ASN A 58 -6.57 8.98 -12.69
CA ASN A 58 -5.92 9.06 -14.01
C ASN A 58 -5.33 7.71 -14.47
N ASN A 59 -6.09 6.62 -14.30
CA ASN A 59 -5.70 5.23 -14.56
C ASN A 59 -4.49 4.73 -13.74
N GLN A 60 -4.08 5.46 -12.70
CA GLN A 60 -3.07 5.03 -11.73
C GLN A 60 -3.78 4.43 -10.51
N ARG A 61 -3.42 3.19 -10.20
CA ARG A 61 -3.90 2.44 -9.03
C ARG A 61 -2.91 2.60 -7.90
N LEU A 62 -3.32 3.34 -6.87
CA LEU A 62 -2.43 3.82 -5.84
C LEU A 62 -2.91 3.37 -4.46
N PHE A 63 -1.95 3.09 -3.59
CA PHE A 63 -2.15 2.67 -2.22
C PHE A 63 -1.43 3.64 -1.30
N LEU A 64 -2.13 4.13 -0.28
CA LEU A 64 -1.56 4.93 0.79
C LEU A 64 -1.10 3.98 1.88
N MET A 65 0.19 3.98 2.16
CA MET A 65 0.85 3.05 3.07
C MET A 65 1.45 3.80 4.25
N LYS A 66 1.47 3.16 5.43
CA LYS A 66 2.10 3.66 6.64
C LYS A 66 3.17 2.69 7.14
N ASN A 67 4.39 3.17 7.27
CA ASN A 67 5.42 2.52 8.09
C ASN A 67 5.10 2.72 9.58
N PRO A 68 4.85 1.68 10.38
CA PRO A 68 4.54 1.80 11.81
C PRO A 68 5.62 2.52 12.61
N TRP A 69 6.90 2.40 12.22
CA TRP A 69 8.00 3.07 12.90
C TRP A 69 8.00 4.59 12.71
N SER A 70 7.14 5.10 11.82
CA SER A 70 6.90 6.54 11.63
C SER A 70 8.13 7.32 11.18
N HIS A 71 9.14 6.64 10.66
CA HIS A 71 10.29 7.17 9.95
C HIS A 71 10.59 6.27 8.74
N VAL A 72 11.16 6.83 7.67
CA VAL A 72 11.49 6.17 6.40
C VAL A 72 10.26 5.85 5.55
N ARG A 73 10.27 6.39 4.33
CA ARG A 73 9.22 6.25 3.32
C ARG A 73 9.77 5.73 2.00
N TRP A 74 8.85 5.24 1.19
CA TRP A 74 9.05 4.95 -0.22
C TRP A 74 9.66 6.14 -0.98
N LYS A 75 10.74 5.87 -1.72
CA LYS A 75 11.52 6.84 -2.51
C LYS A 75 11.32 6.70 -4.02
N GLY A 76 10.46 5.79 -4.47
CA GLY A 76 10.22 5.54 -5.89
C GLY A 76 9.09 6.36 -6.49
N LYS A 77 8.34 5.77 -7.44
CA LYS A 77 7.24 6.44 -8.14
C LYS A 77 6.14 6.87 -7.16
N PHE A 78 5.64 8.10 -7.27
CA PHE A 78 4.74 8.72 -6.28
C PHE A 78 5.36 8.92 -4.88
N SER A 79 6.69 8.93 -4.74
CA SER A 79 7.34 9.48 -3.55
C SER A 79 7.29 11.01 -3.54
N GLU A 80 7.68 11.63 -2.43
CA GLU A 80 7.82 13.09 -2.35
C GLU A 80 8.89 13.66 -3.30
N ARG A 81 9.81 12.83 -3.79
CA ARG A 81 10.89 13.22 -4.70
C ARG A 81 10.50 13.09 -6.18
N ASP A 82 9.49 12.29 -6.50
CA ASP A 82 8.99 12.08 -7.86
C ASP A 82 8.03 13.20 -8.30
N LEU A 83 8.58 14.39 -8.54
CA LEU A 83 7.80 15.57 -8.91
C LEU A 83 7.03 15.40 -10.24
N ALA A 84 7.48 14.51 -11.13
CA ALA A 84 6.86 14.30 -12.43
C ALA A 84 5.50 13.60 -12.32
N SER A 85 5.34 12.67 -11.37
CA SER A 85 4.07 11.96 -11.16
C SER A 85 3.02 12.81 -10.43
N TRP A 86 3.41 13.92 -9.79
CA TRP A 86 2.54 14.78 -8.99
C TRP A 86 1.97 15.97 -9.77
N THR A 87 1.03 15.71 -10.70
CA THR A 87 0.25 16.78 -11.32
C THR A 87 -0.70 17.45 -10.31
N THR A 88 -1.23 18.63 -10.64
CA THR A 88 -2.19 19.35 -9.79
C THR A 88 -3.42 18.49 -9.46
N GLU A 89 -3.91 17.73 -10.45
CA GLU A 89 -5.04 16.82 -10.32
C GLU A 89 -4.72 15.68 -9.35
N MET A 90 -3.53 15.08 -9.48
CA MET A 90 -3.07 14.00 -8.59
C MET A 90 -2.97 14.46 -7.14
N LYS A 91 -2.33 15.63 -6.91
CA LYS A 91 -2.20 16.21 -5.56
C LYS A 91 -3.56 16.44 -4.90
N LYS A 92 -4.52 16.98 -5.67
CA LYS A 92 -5.88 17.24 -5.18
C LYS A 92 -6.64 15.95 -4.89
N ALA A 93 -6.62 14.98 -5.82
CA ALA A 93 -7.36 13.72 -5.67
C ALA A 93 -6.84 12.84 -4.51
N LEU A 94 -5.53 12.88 -4.28
CA LEU A 94 -4.84 12.09 -3.25
C LEU A 94 -4.65 12.85 -1.93
N ASN A 95 -5.07 14.12 -1.88
CA ASN A 95 -4.87 15.01 -0.75
C ASN A 95 -3.42 14.99 -0.22
N TYR A 96 -2.46 15.06 -1.15
CA TYR A 96 -1.04 14.90 -0.85
C TYR A 96 -0.23 15.99 -1.55
N ASP A 97 0.61 16.68 -0.77
CA ASP A 97 1.59 17.63 -1.29
C ASP A 97 3.02 17.11 -1.06
N PRO A 98 3.75 16.74 -2.12
CA PRO A 98 5.12 16.27 -2.00
C PRO A 98 6.07 17.32 -1.37
N ASN A 99 5.79 18.61 -1.52
CA ASN A 99 6.65 19.65 -0.91
C ASN A 99 6.50 19.69 0.60
N ASN A 100 5.28 19.53 1.13
CA ASN A 100 5.05 19.44 2.56
C ASN A 100 5.62 18.14 3.14
N ALA A 101 5.46 17.02 2.41
CA ALA A 101 5.99 15.74 2.83
C ALA A 101 7.52 15.72 2.96
N LYS A 102 8.26 16.49 2.14
CA LYS A 102 9.73 16.62 2.28
C LYS A 102 10.17 17.19 3.63
N ASN A 103 9.35 18.06 4.23
CA ASN A 103 9.71 18.77 5.45
C ASN A 103 9.47 17.93 6.71
N PHE A 104 8.57 16.94 6.65
CA PHE A 104 8.22 16.11 7.79
C PHE A 104 8.01 14.65 7.37
N ASP A 105 8.89 13.78 7.85
CA ASP A 105 8.73 12.34 7.67
C ASP A 105 7.85 11.74 8.77
N ASN A 106 6.66 11.29 8.38
CA ASN A 106 5.72 10.58 9.24
C ASN A 106 5.54 9.11 8.83
N GLY A 107 6.34 8.60 7.90
CA GLY A 107 6.24 7.24 7.37
C GLY A 107 5.00 6.97 6.50
N VAL A 108 4.23 7.98 6.10
CA VAL A 108 3.06 7.84 5.20
C VAL A 108 3.46 8.15 3.76
N PHE A 109 3.15 7.26 2.82
CA PHE A 109 3.50 7.44 1.40
C PHE A 109 2.50 6.79 0.46
N TRP A 110 2.39 7.34 -0.76
CA TRP A 110 1.68 6.69 -1.86
C TRP A 110 2.64 5.78 -2.64
N ILE A 111 2.14 4.63 -3.10
CA ILE A 111 2.85 3.69 -3.97
C ILE A 111 1.89 3.17 -5.05
N ASP A 112 2.39 2.96 -6.26
CA ASP A 112 1.61 2.36 -7.33
C ASP A 112 1.55 0.83 -7.24
N ILE A 113 0.51 0.24 -7.84
CA ILE A 113 0.30 -1.21 -7.79
C ILE A 113 1.45 -2.02 -8.37
N ASP A 114 2.17 -1.52 -9.38
CA ASP A 114 3.27 -2.26 -9.99
C ASP A 114 4.47 -2.30 -9.04
N SER A 115 4.77 -1.18 -8.39
CA SER A 115 5.77 -1.12 -7.32
C SER A 115 5.35 -1.96 -6.11
N LEU A 116 4.08 -1.91 -5.69
CA LEU A 116 3.56 -2.73 -4.59
C LEU A 116 3.79 -4.23 -4.84
N PHE A 117 3.41 -4.73 -6.01
CA PHE A 117 3.59 -6.15 -6.37
C PHE A 117 5.05 -6.55 -6.56
N LYS A 118 5.93 -5.58 -6.81
CA LYS A 118 7.37 -5.85 -6.96
C LYS A 118 8.08 -6.05 -5.63
N PHE A 119 7.67 -5.32 -4.59
CA PHE A 119 8.43 -5.25 -3.33
C PHE A 119 7.73 -5.88 -2.13
N PHE A 120 6.43 -6.21 -2.24
CA PHE A 120 5.67 -6.83 -1.16
C PHE A 120 5.30 -8.26 -1.55
N ASP A 121 5.47 -9.18 -0.61
CA ASP A 121 5.24 -10.60 -0.83
C ASP A 121 3.85 -11.01 -0.33
N VAL A 122 3.46 -10.44 0.82
CA VAL A 122 2.28 -10.90 1.56
C VAL A 122 1.30 -9.75 1.79
N CYS A 123 0.05 -10.01 1.45
CA CYS A 123 -1.09 -9.22 1.89
C CYS A 123 -1.87 -9.98 2.98
N TYR A 124 -2.05 -9.33 4.12
CA TYR A 124 -2.87 -9.78 5.25
C TYR A 124 -4.20 -9.02 5.24
N LEU A 125 -5.30 -9.77 5.36
CA LEU A 125 -6.66 -9.25 5.35
C LEU A 125 -7.34 -9.59 6.68
N SER A 126 -7.68 -8.55 7.43
CA SER A 126 -8.55 -8.64 8.60
C SER A 126 -9.96 -8.21 8.17
N TRP A 127 -10.70 -9.19 7.69
CA TRP A 127 -12.05 -9.08 7.14
C TRP A 127 -13.14 -9.26 8.19
N ASN A 128 -14.27 -8.60 7.97
CA ASN A 128 -15.51 -8.81 8.70
C ASN A 128 -16.01 -10.26 8.47
N PRO A 129 -16.17 -11.08 9.52
CA PRO A 129 -16.66 -12.45 9.39
C PRO A 129 -18.05 -12.57 8.76
N ALA A 130 -18.90 -11.53 8.90
CA ALA A 130 -20.25 -11.50 8.35
C ALA A 130 -20.31 -11.56 6.81
N LEU A 131 -19.17 -11.38 6.13
CA LEU A 131 -19.07 -11.51 4.67
C LEU A 131 -19.24 -12.95 4.19
N PHE A 132 -18.99 -13.94 5.06
CA PHE A 132 -19.02 -15.34 4.70
C PHE A 132 -20.36 -15.96 5.08
N LYS A 133 -21.14 -16.34 4.06
CA LYS A 133 -22.46 -16.98 4.26
C LYS A 133 -22.36 -18.29 5.05
N PHE A 134 -21.25 -19.00 4.91
CA PHE A 134 -20.99 -20.26 5.58
C PHE A 134 -19.73 -20.10 6.42
N VAL A 135 -19.86 -20.31 7.73
CA VAL A 135 -18.76 -20.27 8.69
C VAL A 135 -18.75 -21.60 9.43
N TYR A 136 -17.58 -22.21 9.54
CA TYR A 136 -17.37 -23.44 10.31
C TYR A 136 -16.27 -23.17 11.34
N CYS A 137 -16.48 -23.60 12.59
CA CYS A 137 -15.54 -23.43 13.68
C CYS A 137 -15.14 -24.81 14.21
N THR A 138 -13.84 -25.09 14.26
CA THR A 138 -13.26 -26.28 14.89
C THR A 138 -12.68 -25.87 16.23
N HIS A 139 -13.08 -26.55 17.31
CA HIS A 139 -12.40 -26.49 18.59
C HIS A 139 -11.57 -27.76 18.75
N GLU A 140 -10.27 -27.61 19.02
CA GLU A 140 -9.38 -28.69 19.46
C GLU A 140 -9.34 -28.78 20.98
#